data_AF-A0A928P8Y6-F1
#
_entry.id   AF-A0A928P8Y6-F1
#
_cell.length_a   1.000
_cell.length_b   1.000
_cell.length_c   1.000
_cell.angle_alpha   90.00
_cell.angle_beta   90.00
_cell.angle_gamma   90.00
#
_symmetry.space_group_name_H-M   'P 1'
#
loop_
_entity.id
_entity.type
_entity.pdbx_description
1 polymer ?
#
loop_
_entity_poly.entity_id
_entity_poly.type
_entity_poly.pdbx_seq_one_letter_code
_entity_poly.pdbx_strand_id
1 'polypeptide(L)' 'MGNENRKIDRKRGSFYRSIMEPKFSQEKWAELLNVSARTVGYYYSGEREPGFWRQMMIFQIIGGLKAEDIPS' A
#
# COMPACT_ATOMS: atom_id res chain seq x y z
N MET A 1 14.19 -10.05 -23.90
CA MET A 1 13.74 -8.78 -23.27
C MET A 1 13.94 -8.96 -21.78
N GLY A 2 15.01 -8.35 -21.23
CA GLY A 2 15.38 -8.55 -19.83
C GLY A 2 14.30 -7.98 -18.92
N ASN A 3 13.82 -8.79 -17.97
CA ASN A 3 13.03 -8.31 -16.85
C ASN A 3 13.83 -7.21 -16.17
N GLU A 4 13.46 -5.95 -16.41
CA GLU A 4 13.87 -4.83 -15.57
C GLU A 4 13.45 -5.21 -14.14
N ASN A 5 14.44 -5.56 -13.32
CA ASN A 5 14.23 -5.97 -11.94
C ASN A 5 13.43 -4.88 -11.24
N ARG A 6 12.10 -5.05 -11.10
CA ARG A 6 11.29 -4.17 -10.26
C ARG A 6 11.89 -4.25 -8.87
N LYS A 7 12.61 -3.21 -8.49
CA LYS A 7 13.24 -3.14 -7.18
C LYS A 7 12.11 -3.13 -6.15
N ILE A 8 12.02 -4.19 -5.36
CA ILE A 8 11.05 -4.27 -4.26
C ILE A 8 11.38 -3.15 -3.27
N ASP A 9 10.45 -2.21 -3.11
CA ASP A 9 10.61 -1.12 -2.16
C ASP A 9 10.07 -1.56 -0.79
N ARG A 10 10.91 -2.30 -0.06
CA ARG A 10 10.55 -2.80 1.27
C ARG A 10 10.23 -1.69 2.26
N LYS A 11 10.77 -0.48 2.09
CA LYS A 11 10.50 0.66 2.98
C LYS A 11 9.06 1.15 2.78
N ARG A 12 8.66 1.36 1.52
CA ARG A 12 7.26 1.67 1.19
C ARG A 12 6.33 0.54 1.58
N GLY A 13 6.72 -0.72 1.35
CA GLY A 13 5.91 -1.86 1.74
C GLY A 13 5.63 -1.91 3.25
N SER A 14 6.68 -1.74 4.05
CA SER A 14 6.58 -1.68 5.51
C SER A 14 5.71 -0.51 5.97
N PHE A 15 5.80 0.65 5.31
CA PHE A 15 4.94 1.79 5.60
C PHE A 15 3.45 1.49 5.34
N TYR A 16 3.10 0.96 4.16
CA TYR A 16 1.70 0.60 3.89
C TYR A 16 1.18 -0.43 4.87
N ARG A 17 2.00 -1.44 5.19
CA ARG A 17 1.63 -2.44 6.18
C ARG A 17 1.37 -1.81 7.55
N SER A 18 2.27 -0.95 8.03
CA SER A 18 2.16 -0.36 9.38
C SER A 18 0.93 0.52 9.55
N ILE A 19 0.46 1.17 8.49
CA ILE A 19 -0.72 2.04 8.55
C ILE A 19 -2.02 1.27 8.25
N MET A 20 -1.99 0.28 7.35
CA MET A 20 -3.19 -0.44 6.89
C MET A 20 -3.57 -1.62 7.79
N GLU A 21 -2.60 -2.48 8.15
CA GLU A 21 -2.83 -3.73 8.88
C GLU A 21 -3.51 -3.52 10.26
N PRO A 22 -3.17 -2.47 11.04
CA PRO A 22 -3.84 -2.24 12.33
C PRO A 22 -5.30 -1.81 12.20
N LYS A 23 -5.71 -1.25 11.04
CA LYS A 23 -7.05 -0.67 10.88
C LYS A 23 -8.06 -1.69 10.38
N PHE A 24 -7.70 -2.47 9.36
CA PHE A 24 -8.56 -3.48 8.76
C PHE A 24 -7.76 -4.68 8.25
N SER A 25 -8.44 -5.82 8.08
CA SER A 25 -7.84 -6.99 7.44
C SER A 25 -7.49 -6.72 5.97
N GLN A 26 -6.63 -7.58 5.41
CA GLN A 26 -6.21 -7.50 4.02
C GLN A 26 -7.40 -7.64 3.04
N GLU A 27 -8.38 -8.48 3.36
CA GLU A 27 -9.61 -8.68 2.59
C GLU A 27 -10.49 -7.44 2.63
N LYS A 28 -10.62 -6.79 3.79
CA LYS A 28 -11.43 -5.59 3.91
C LYS A 28 -10.82 -4.42 3.14
N TRP A 29 -9.50 -4.27 3.18
CA TRP A 29 -8.81 -3.29 2.32
C TRP A 29 -8.96 -3.60 0.84
N ALA A 30 -8.99 -4.88 0.45
CA ALA A 30 -9.19 -5.29 -0.93
C ALA A 30 -10.58 -4.87 -1.44
N GLU A 31 -11.62 -5.07 -0.63
CA GLU A 31 -12.98 -4.61 -0.88
C GLU A 31 -13.03 -3.07 -1.03
N LEU A 32 -12.48 -2.33 -0.06
CA LEU A 32 -12.49 -0.87 -0.04
C LEU A 32 -11.77 -0.24 -1.24
N LEU A 33 -10.66 -0.85 -1.69
CA LEU A 33 -9.83 -0.33 -2.77
C LEU A 33 -10.19 -0.91 -4.14
N ASN A 34 -11.22 -1.78 -4.21
CA ASN A 34 -11.64 -2.53 -5.37
C ASN A 34 -10.44 -3.21 -6.07
N VAL A 35 -9.73 -4.05 -5.33
CA VAL A 35 -8.59 -4.87 -5.79
C VAL A 35 -8.68 -6.27 -5.17
N SER A 36 -7.81 -7.19 -5.61
CA SER A 36 -7.67 -8.47 -4.92
C SER A 36 -6.89 -8.35 -3.61
N ALA A 37 -7.18 -9.23 -2.64
CA ALA A 37 -6.39 -9.33 -1.42
C ALA A 37 -4.90 -9.53 -1.72
N ARG A 38 -4.56 -10.32 -2.75
CA ARG A 38 -3.18 -10.47 -3.25
C ARG A 38 -2.53 -9.14 -3.62
N THR A 39 -3.28 -8.23 -4.25
CA THR A 39 -2.77 -6.89 -4.59
C THR A 39 -2.44 -6.08 -3.34
N VAL A 40 -3.25 -6.18 -2.29
CA VAL A 40 -2.94 -5.57 -0.99
C VAL A 40 -1.67 -6.19 -0.38
N GLY A 41 -1.49 -7.50 -0.53
CA GLY A 41 -0.25 -8.18 -0.12
C GLY A 41 0.99 -7.65 -0.84
N TYR A 42 0.85 -7.30 -2.13
CA TYR A 42 1.90 -6.63 -2.90
C TYR A 42 2.21 -5.21 -2.43
N TYR A 43 1.21 -4.51 -1.89
CA TYR A 43 1.44 -3.24 -1.22
C TYR A 43 2.25 -3.43 0.06
N TYR A 44 1.94 -4.46 0.86
CA TYR A 44 2.67 -4.73 2.11
C TYR A 44 4.11 -5.21 1.87
N SER A 45 4.37 -5.93 0.78
CA SER A 45 5.71 -6.41 0.43
C SER A 45 6.57 -5.34 -0.26
N GLY A 46 5.94 -4.28 -0.80
CA GLY A 46 6.63 -3.27 -1.61
C GLY A 46 6.92 -3.74 -3.05
N GLU A 47 6.35 -4.87 -3.46
CA GLU A 47 6.41 -5.35 -4.85
C GLU A 47 5.55 -4.52 -5.79
N ARG A 48 4.53 -3.85 -5.24
CA ARG A 48 3.67 -2.92 -5.96
C ARG A 48 3.34 -1.74 -5.07
N GLU A 49 3.19 -0.57 -5.69
CA GLU A 49 2.64 0.60 -5.03
C GLU A 49 1.17 0.79 -5.42
N PRO A 50 0.29 1.23 -4.50
CA PRO A 50 -1.03 1.71 -4.87
C PRO A 50 -0.91 2.87 -5.86
N GLY A 51 -1.71 2.85 -6.94
CA GLY A 51 -1.83 4.03 -7.79
C GLY A 51 -2.40 5.23 -7.02
N PHE A 52 -2.16 6.44 -7.53
CA PHE A 52 -2.52 7.72 -6.87
C PHE A 52 -3.91 7.71 -6.20
N TRP A 53 -4.98 7.35 -6.92
CA TRP A 53 -6.34 7.32 -6.37
C TRP A 53 -6.50 6.38 -5.18
N ARG A 54 -5.85 5.20 -5.21
CA ARG A 54 -5.91 4.24 -4.10
C ARG A 54 -5.09 4.72 -2.92
N GLN A 55 -3.94 5.33 -3.18
CA GLN A 55 -3.12 5.95 -2.15
C GLN A 55 -3.89 7.06 -1.42
N MET A 56 -4.60 7.92 -2.17
CA MET A 56 -5.49 8.93 -1.59
C MET A 56 -6.62 8.32 -0.76
N MET A 57 -7.29 7.28 -1.25
CA MET A 57 -8.31 6.58 -0.44
C MET A 57 -7.73 5.97 0.84
N ILE A 58 -6.57 5.32 0.78
CA ILE A 58 -5.89 4.78 1.96
C ILE A 58 -5.65 5.90 2.98
N PHE A 59 -5.09 7.03 2.55
CA PHE A 59 -4.77 8.13 3.47
C PHE A 59 -6.02 8.81 4.03
N GLN A 60 -7.10 8.94 3.25
CA GLN A 60 -8.38 9.45 3.74
C GLN A 60 -9.01 8.53 4.79
N ILE A 61 -8.98 7.21 4.54
CA ILE A 61 -9.55 6.22 5.46
C ILE A 61 -8.73 6.16 6.76
N ILE A 62 -7.40 6.22 6.67
CA ILE A 62 -6.54 6.18 7.84
C ILE A 62 -6.68 7.46 8.64
N GLY A 63 -6.59 8.62 7.98
CA GLY A 63 -6.63 9.94 8.60
C GLY A 63 -5.36 10.24 9.41
N GLY A 64 -5.08 11.52 9.66
CA GLY A 64 -4.00 11.93 10.56
C GLY A 64 -2.56 11.72 10.06
N LEU A 65 -2.36 11.35 8.79
CA LEU A 65 -1.04 11.29 8.16
C LEU A 65 -0.61 12.66 7.68
N LYS A 66 0.63 13.05 7.98
CA LYS A 66 1.31 14.21 7.41
C LYS A 66 2.14 13.79 6.21
N ALA A 67 2.50 14.76 5.35
CA ALA A 67 3.36 14.50 4.21
C ALA A 67 4.72 13.91 4.61
N GLU A 68 5.23 14.29 5.79
CA GLU A 68 6.49 13.83 6.38
C GLU A 68 6.48 12.32 6.75
N ASP A 69 5.30 11.74 6.98
CA ASP A 69 5.16 10.33 7.34
C ASP A 69 5.34 9.41 6.12
N ILE A 70 5.21 9.95 4.90
CA ILE A 70 5.26 9.20 3.65
C ILE A 70 6.72 9.01 3.23
N PRO A 71 7.21 7.77 3.06
CA PRO A 71 8.57 7.53 2.61
C PRO A 71 8.84 8.12 1.23
N SER A 72 9.85 9.01 1.16
CA SER A 72 10.44 9.53 -0.10
C SER A 72 11.05 8.42 -0.94
#